data_AF-A0A835IY60-F1
#
_entry.id   AF-A0A835IY60-F1
#
_cell.length_a   1.000
_cell.length_b   1.000
_cell.length_c   1.000
_cell.angle_alpha   90.00
_cell.angle_beta   90.00
_cell.angle_gamma   90.00
#
_symmetry.space_group_name_H-M   'P 1'
#
loop_
_entity.id
_entity.type
_entity.pdbx_description
1 polymer ?
#
loop_
_entity_poly.entity_id
_entity_poly.type
_entity_poly.pdbx_seq_one_letter_code
_entity_poly.pdbx_strand_id
1 'polypeptide(L)'
;MASYSHSLTTTTLQTIKKLATPSFVNLPKSHTCLHSTSLGFVVRAVSVSSSSSVAHAQEEKKKQWKATIDFKWIRENKEEVFTNIKNRNADVDLELVLELCDKLLCLQKEVERLRGERNVVANKMKGKLGPSECQKYIEQGKNLKEVLATLEEDLVQLTDKLQQEAQCIPNLTHPDVPIGGEDCSALRKMVGSPREFSFPLKDHLQLGKELDLFDFDAASERVGCLALLSHLVIKQCENAQLPAKKDKVHTVKLYASRASIVHLFVLNGIMELKLSSCDFLAGFGNCL
;
A
#
# COMPACT_ATOMS: atom_id res chain seq x y z
N MET A 1 -16.72 -41.82 48.82
CA MET A 1 -17.53 -40.78 49.50
C MET A 1 -17.13 -39.44 48.88
N ALA A 2 -17.95 -38.67 48.19
CA ALA A 2 -19.41 -38.55 48.18
C ALA A 2 -19.95 -38.41 46.75
N SER A 3 -21.14 -38.99 46.55
CA SER A 3 -21.99 -38.84 45.37
C SER A 3 -22.95 -37.66 45.61
N TYR A 4 -23.27 -36.86 44.60
CA TYR A 4 -24.55 -36.15 44.52
C TYR A 4 -24.92 -35.86 43.07
N SER A 5 -25.90 -36.63 42.58
CA SER A 5 -26.71 -36.38 41.40
C SER A 5 -27.88 -35.47 41.79
N HIS A 6 -28.26 -34.51 40.95
CA HIS A 6 -29.67 -34.15 40.73
C HIS A 6 -29.87 -33.44 39.38
N SER A 7 -30.74 -34.06 38.58
CA SER A 7 -31.51 -33.52 37.44
C SER A 7 -32.50 -32.46 37.94
N LEU A 8 -32.86 -31.48 37.09
CA LEU A 8 -34.17 -30.77 37.03
C LEU A 8 -34.15 -29.84 35.76
N THR A 9 -34.81 -30.20 34.66
CA THR A 9 -36.19 -29.83 34.22
C THR A 9 -36.34 -28.52 33.42
N THR A 10 -36.46 -28.67 32.09
CA THR A 10 -37.54 -28.26 31.15
C THR A 10 -38.51 -27.10 31.47
N THR A 11 -38.14 -26.08 32.25
CA THR A 11 -39.05 -24.95 32.58
C THR A 11 -38.53 -23.57 32.14
N THR A 12 -37.31 -23.49 31.60
CA THR A 12 -36.68 -22.20 31.22
C THR A 12 -36.88 -21.82 29.74
N LEU A 13 -37.56 -22.67 28.96
CA LEU A 13 -37.74 -22.53 27.50
C LEU A 13 -39.11 -21.95 27.08
N GLN A 14 -39.93 -21.47 28.01
CA GLN A 14 -41.27 -20.91 27.73
C GLN A 14 -41.44 -19.40 27.99
N THR A 15 -40.41 -18.71 28.50
CA THR A 15 -40.53 -17.27 28.86
C THR A 15 -40.06 -16.31 27.76
N ILE A 16 -39.48 -16.78 26.65
CA ILE A 16 -38.96 -15.90 25.57
C ILE A 16 -39.88 -15.88 24.32
N LYS A 17 -40.98 -16.64 24.31
CA LYS A 17 -41.91 -16.71 23.15
C LYS A 17 -43.09 -15.72 23.17
N LYS A 18 -43.11 -14.72 24.07
CA LYS A 18 -44.27 -13.82 24.26
C LYS A 18 -44.03 -12.33 23.93
N LEU A 19 -42.92 -11.98 23.29
CA LEU A 19 -42.58 -10.60 22.90
C LEU A 19 -42.12 -10.50 21.44
N ALA A 20 -42.95 -10.95 20.49
CA ALA A 20 -42.83 -10.58 19.07
C ALA A 20 -44.09 -11.00 18.31
N THR A 21 -45.18 -10.27 18.48
CA THR A 21 -46.29 -10.25 17.51
C THR A 21 -46.39 -8.82 17.00
N PRO A 22 -46.05 -8.52 15.74
CA PRO A 22 -46.37 -7.23 15.17
C PRO A 22 -47.82 -7.28 14.69
N SER A 23 -48.71 -6.67 15.47
CA SER A 23 -50.05 -6.31 15.05
C SER A 23 -49.98 -5.26 13.93
N PHE A 24 -50.54 -5.64 12.80
CA PHE A 24 -50.94 -4.81 11.66
C PHE A 24 -51.62 -3.51 12.12
N VAL A 25 -51.09 -2.35 11.72
CA VAL A 25 -51.86 -1.11 11.61
C VAL A 25 -51.57 -0.50 10.24
N ASN A 26 -52.64 -0.14 9.57
CA ASN A 26 -52.74 0.25 8.17
C ASN A 26 -53.09 1.77 8.10
N LEU A 27 -52.77 2.38 6.96
CA LEU A 27 -53.14 3.72 6.43
C LEU A 27 -52.31 4.98 6.83
N PRO A 28 -52.27 6.03 5.97
CA PRO A 28 -52.58 6.09 4.52
C PRO A 28 -51.48 6.74 3.65
N LYS A 29 -51.58 6.46 2.34
CA LYS A 29 -50.90 7.17 1.25
C LYS A 29 -51.49 8.58 1.10
N SER A 30 -50.65 9.59 0.95
CA SER A 30 -51.03 10.87 0.36
C SER A 30 -50.00 11.31 -0.68
N HIS A 31 -50.44 11.29 -1.94
CA HIS A 31 -49.80 11.98 -3.04
C HIS A 31 -49.98 13.50 -2.86
N THR A 32 -48.91 14.27 -2.99
CA THR A 32 -48.99 15.66 -3.46
C THR A 32 -47.74 16.02 -4.25
N CYS A 33 -47.92 16.10 -5.57
CA CYS A 33 -47.10 16.84 -6.51
C CYS A 33 -47.32 18.34 -6.26
N LEU A 34 -46.24 19.11 -6.07
CA LEU A 34 -46.30 20.56 -6.17
C LEU A 34 -45.26 21.02 -7.19
N HIS A 35 -45.80 21.55 -8.27
CA HIS A 35 -45.16 22.34 -9.31
C HIS A 35 -44.73 23.71 -8.76
N SER A 36 -43.79 24.33 -9.48
CA SER A 36 -43.56 25.77 -9.56
C SER A 36 -42.73 26.42 -8.45
N THR A 37 -41.50 26.82 -8.76
CA THR A 37 -41.24 28.20 -9.22
C THR A 37 -39.78 28.38 -9.63
N SER A 38 -39.62 29.02 -10.77
CA SER A 38 -38.37 29.38 -11.41
C SER A 38 -37.60 30.43 -10.61
N LEU A 39 -36.32 30.19 -10.36
CA LEU A 39 -35.32 31.24 -10.23
C LEU A 39 -34.16 30.87 -11.15
N GLY A 40 -34.14 31.53 -12.31
CA GLY A 40 -33.13 31.34 -13.34
C GLY A 40 -31.76 31.79 -12.86
N PHE A 41 -30.83 30.84 -12.83
CA PHE A 41 -29.41 31.16 -12.80
C PHE A 41 -28.91 31.13 -14.24
N VAL A 42 -28.74 32.32 -14.81
CA VAL A 42 -28.14 32.51 -16.14
C VAL A 42 -26.66 32.13 -16.03
N VAL A 43 -26.32 30.90 -16.42
CA VAL A 43 -24.92 30.53 -16.67
C VAL A 43 -24.54 31.09 -18.04
N ARG A 44 -23.85 32.22 -18.02
CA ARG A 44 -23.23 32.81 -19.22
C ARG A 44 -22.08 31.90 -19.63
N ALA A 45 -22.27 31.11 -20.68
CA ALA A 45 -21.20 30.36 -21.32
C ALA A 45 -20.16 31.35 -21.88
N VAL A 46 -19.01 31.43 -21.22
CA VAL A 46 -17.83 32.10 -21.78
C VAL A 46 -17.18 31.11 -22.73
N SER A 47 -17.41 31.32 -24.03
CA SER A 47 -16.64 30.71 -25.10
C SER A 47 -15.20 31.20 -25.00
N VAL A 48 -14.32 30.36 -24.45
CA VAL A 48 -12.87 30.56 -24.53
C VAL A 48 -12.43 30.17 -25.93
N SER A 49 -12.13 31.18 -26.73
CA SER A 49 -11.42 31.07 -27.99
C SER A 49 -10.07 30.39 -27.79
N SER A 50 -9.85 29.33 -28.56
CA SER A 50 -8.62 28.55 -28.65
C SER A 50 -7.47 29.42 -29.13
N SER A 51 -6.68 29.96 -28.20
CA SER A 51 -5.36 30.48 -28.48
C SER A 51 -4.34 29.34 -28.37
N SER A 52 -3.75 28.99 -29.50
CA SER A 52 -2.60 28.12 -29.65
C SER A 52 -1.45 28.54 -28.73
N SER A 53 -1.24 27.81 -27.64
CA SER A 53 -0.02 27.88 -26.84
C SER A 53 0.76 26.59 -27.03
N VAL A 54 1.97 26.73 -27.57
CA VAL A 54 3.00 25.70 -27.70
C VAL A 54 3.05 24.88 -26.40
N ALA A 55 2.72 23.60 -26.51
CA ALA A 55 2.82 22.66 -25.42
C ALA A 55 4.30 22.41 -25.12
N HIS A 56 4.88 23.21 -24.22
CA HIS A 56 5.96 22.69 -23.41
C HIS A 56 5.33 21.63 -22.51
N ALA A 57 5.49 20.36 -22.90
CA ALA A 57 5.22 19.23 -22.05
C ALA A 57 6.19 19.33 -20.86
N GLN A 58 5.77 20.03 -19.81
CA GLN A 58 6.39 19.87 -18.51
C GLN A 58 5.97 18.48 -18.04
N GLU A 59 6.88 17.51 -18.14
CA GLU A 59 6.76 16.25 -17.41
C GLU A 59 6.51 16.61 -15.94
N GLU A 60 5.28 16.40 -15.48
CA GLU A 60 4.95 16.55 -14.07
C GLU A 60 5.83 15.57 -13.29
N LYS A 61 6.87 16.07 -12.62
CA LYS A 61 7.73 15.28 -11.73
C LYS A 61 6.83 14.62 -10.68
N LYS A 62 6.46 13.36 -10.91
CA LYS A 62 5.68 12.56 -9.96
C LYS A 62 6.40 12.61 -8.62
N LYS A 63 5.72 13.06 -7.58
CA LYS A 63 6.26 13.09 -6.21
C LYS A 63 6.50 11.65 -5.77
N GLN A 64 7.71 11.17 -6.02
CA GLN A 64 8.12 9.83 -5.63
C GLN A 64 8.47 9.85 -4.14
N TRP A 65 7.89 8.91 -3.40
CA TRP A 65 8.25 8.69 -2.00
C TRP A 65 9.73 8.32 -1.94
N LYS A 66 10.48 8.97 -1.04
CA LYS A 66 11.88 8.65 -0.75
C LYS A 66 11.95 7.99 0.62
N ALA A 67 12.29 6.71 0.63
CA ALA A 67 12.54 5.96 1.85
C ALA A 67 13.91 6.37 2.42
N THR A 68 14.00 6.58 3.73
CA THR A 68 15.29 6.78 4.39
C THR A 68 15.96 5.42 4.57
N ILE A 69 16.93 5.11 3.70
CA ILE A 69 17.70 3.86 3.72
C ILE A 69 19.12 4.17 4.21
N ASP A 70 19.64 3.36 5.12
CA ASP A 70 21.01 3.49 5.62
C ASP A 70 22.00 2.79 4.67
N PHE A 71 22.45 3.52 3.64
CA PHE A 71 23.43 3.03 2.67
C PHE A 71 24.80 2.74 3.28
N LYS A 72 25.15 3.41 4.38
CA LYS A 72 26.42 3.20 5.08
C LYS A 72 26.42 1.82 5.73
N TRP A 73 25.33 1.48 6.42
CA TRP A 73 25.18 0.18 7.06
C TRP A 73 25.20 -0.97 6.06
N ILE A 74 24.54 -0.81 4.90
CA ILE A 74 24.53 -1.82 3.82
C ILE A 74 25.95 -2.08 3.29
N ARG A 75 26.76 -1.03 3.13
CA ARG A 75 28.16 -1.16 2.69
C ARG A 75 29.03 -1.88 3.71
N GLU A 76 28.86 -1.55 4.99
CA GLU A 76 29.64 -2.15 6.09
C GLU A 76 29.27 -3.62 6.32
N ASN A 77 28.01 -4.01 6.09
CA ASN A 77 27.47 -5.35 6.37
C ASN A 77 27.04 -6.12 5.10
N LYS A 78 27.79 -5.96 4.00
CA LYS A 78 27.46 -6.55 2.70
C LYS A 78 27.20 -8.06 2.74
N GLU A 79 27.99 -8.81 3.51
CA GLU A 79 27.89 -10.27 3.57
C GLU A 79 26.61 -10.73 4.30
N GLU A 80 26.20 -9.98 5.32
CA GLU A 80 24.97 -10.25 6.07
C GLU A 80 23.75 -9.98 5.19
N VAL A 81 23.75 -8.84 4.49
CA VAL A 81 22.68 -8.48 3.54
C VAL A 81 22.59 -9.50 2.41
N PHE A 82 23.72 -9.92 1.84
CA PHE A 82 23.76 -10.93 0.80
C PHE A 82 23.18 -12.27 1.25
N THR A 83 23.56 -12.72 2.45
CA THR A 83 23.03 -13.94 3.05
C THR A 83 21.53 -13.83 3.29
N ASN A 84 21.05 -12.68 3.78
CA ASN A 84 19.62 -12.43 3.99
C ASN A 84 18.82 -12.46 2.68
N ILE A 85 19.33 -11.86 1.60
CA ILE A 85 18.72 -11.87 0.27
C ILE A 85 18.59 -13.32 -0.24
N LYS A 86 19.65 -14.12 -0.09
CA LYS A 86 19.64 -15.55 -0.46
C LYS A 86 18.64 -16.36 0.35
N ASN A 87 18.64 -16.20 1.67
CA ASN A 87 17.72 -16.92 2.55
C ASN A 87 16.26 -16.61 2.24
N ARG A 88 15.96 -15.39 1.79
CA ARG A 88 14.61 -14.95 1.40
C ARG A 88 14.28 -15.25 -0.07
N ASN A 89 15.21 -15.81 -0.84
CA ASN A 89 15.09 -16.04 -2.28
C ASN A 89 14.57 -14.79 -3.03
N ALA A 90 15.12 -13.62 -2.69
CA ALA A 90 14.76 -12.35 -3.29
C ALA A 90 15.60 -12.08 -4.54
N ASP A 91 14.96 -11.57 -5.59
CA ASP A 91 15.61 -11.18 -6.85
C ASP A 91 16.09 -9.73 -6.73
N VAL A 92 17.31 -9.56 -6.18
CA VAL A 92 17.93 -8.25 -5.95
C VAL A 92 19.41 -8.32 -6.25
N ASP A 93 19.90 -7.40 -7.09
CA ASP A 93 21.32 -7.26 -7.37
C ASP A 93 21.99 -6.33 -6.36
N LEU A 94 22.64 -6.93 -5.35
CA LEU A 94 23.36 -6.18 -4.33
C LEU A 94 24.60 -5.45 -4.89
N GLU A 95 25.27 -6.02 -5.90
CA GLU A 95 26.49 -5.43 -6.46
C GLU A 95 26.14 -4.13 -7.18
N LEU A 96 25.05 -4.13 -7.96
CA LEU A 96 24.53 -2.93 -8.61
C LEU A 96 24.25 -1.80 -7.61
N VAL A 97 23.63 -2.11 -6.47
CA VAL A 97 23.35 -1.11 -5.43
C VAL A 97 24.63 -0.52 -4.85
N LEU A 98 25.65 -1.36 -4.61
CA LEU A 98 26.95 -0.91 -4.10
C LEU A 98 27.68 -0.02 -5.10
N GLU A 99 27.68 -0.39 -6.39
CA GLU A 99 28.23 0.42 -7.46
C GLU A 99 27.54 1.79 -7.58
N LEU A 100 26.21 1.81 -7.51
CA LEU A 100 25.44 3.05 -7.57
C LEU A 100 25.74 3.94 -6.35
N CYS A 101 25.92 3.36 -5.17
CA CYS A 101 26.38 4.09 -3.99
C CYS A 101 27.76 4.72 -4.19
N ASP A 102 28.73 4.00 -4.75
CA ASP A 102 30.07 4.54 -5.02
C ASP A 102 30.04 5.65 -6.06
N LYS A 103 29.30 5.47 -7.15
CA LYS A 103 29.09 6.51 -8.18
C LYS A 103 28.48 7.77 -7.56
N LEU A 104 27.50 7.62 -6.67
CA LEU A 104 26.84 8.73 -5.99
C LEU A 104 27.79 9.49 -5.07
N LEU A 105 28.59 8.78 -4.27
CA LEU A 105 29.58 9.40 -3.39
C LEU A 105 30.66 10.16 -4.18
N CYS A 106 31.12 9.59 -5.31
CA CYS A 106 32.08 10.26 -6.20
C CYS A 106 31.49 11.53 -6.81
N LEU A 107 30.27 11.45 -7.34
CA LEU A 107 29.59 12.60 -7.95
C LEU A 107 29.28 13.69 -6.91
N GLN A 108 28.87 13.32 -5.71
CA GLN A 108 28.60 14.26 -4.63
C GLN A 108 29.86 15.01 -4.20
N LYS A 109 31.02 14.33 -4.13
CA LYS A 109 32.32 14.99 -3.87
C LYS A 109 32.67 15.99 -4.95
N GLU A 110 32.43 15.64 -6.21
CA GLU A 110 32.72 16.51 -7.35
C GLU A 110 31.83 17.75 -7.39
N VAL A 111 30.53 17.58 -7.12
CA VAL A 111 29.59 18.71 -6.98
C VAL A 111 30.02 19.63 -5.85
N GLU A 112 30.43 19.09 -4.70
CA GLU A 112 30.89 19.92 -3.57
C GLU A 112 32.20 20.64 -3.88
N ARG A 113 33.13 20.00 -4.60
CA ARG A 113 34.35 20.63 -5.10
C ARG A 113 34.03 21.83 -6.00
N LEU A 114 33.14 21.66 -6.97
CA LEU A 114 32.74 22.73 -7.89
C LEU A 114 31.96 23.86 -7.20
N ARG A 115 31.12 23.54 -6.21
CA ARG A 115 30.49 24.55 -5.34
C ARG A 115 31.52 25.37 -4.60
N GLY A 116 32.56 24.72 -4.07
CA GLY A 116 33.71 25.36 -3.46
C GLY A 116 34.44 26.30 -4.42
N GLU A 117 34.77 25.84 -5.62
CA GLU A 117 35.44 26.65 -6.65
C GLU A 117 34.61 27.86 -7.07
N ARG A 118 33.31 27.67 -7.30
CA ARG A 118 32.38 28.77 -7.61
C ARG A 118 32.38 29.81 -6.49
N ASN A 119 32.36 29.39 -5.22
CA ASN A 119 32.39 30.30 -4.08
C ASN A 119 33.73 31.04 -3.98
N VAL A 120 34.85 30.38 -4.28
CA VAL A 120 36.18 31.02 -4.34
C VAL A 120 36.23 32.07 -5.45
N VAL A 121 35.72 31.76 -6.65
CA VAL A 121 35.62 32.71 -7.77
C VAL A 121 34.73 33.91 -7.38
N ALA A 122 33.56 33.65 -6.80
CA ALA A 122 32.66 34.71 -6.34
C ALA A 122 33.28 35.62 -5.27
N ASN A 123 34.13 35.07 -4.39
CA ASN A 123 34.85 35.87 -3.39
C ASN A 123 35.98 36.69 -4.00
N LYS A 124 36.71 36.15 -5.00
CA LYS A 124 37.73 36.92 -5.74
C LYS A 124 37.13 38.12 -6.46
N MET A 125 35.90 37.99 -6.99
CA MET A 125 35.17 39.09 -7.65
C MET A 125 34.76 40.25 -6.73
N LYS A 126 34.76 40.08 -5.40
CA LYS A 126 34.41 41.16 -4.46
C LYS A 126 35.53 42.19 -4.26
N GLY A 127 36.76 41.88 -4.69
CA GLY A 127 37.91 42.79 -4.61
C GLY A 127 37.93 43.85 -5.71
N LYS A 128 38.79 44.88 -5.55
CA LYS A 128 39.07 45.85 -6.63
C LYS A 128 39.94 45.18 -7.70
N LEU A 129 39.30 44.63 -8.73
CA LEU A 129 39.96 44.00 -9.88
C LEU A 129 39.93 44.91 -11.11
N GLY A 130 40.92 44.74 -12.00
CA GLY A 130 40.91 45.40 -13.30
C GLY A 130 39.80 44.85 -14.22
N PRO A 131 39.31 45.63 -15.21
CA PRO A 131 38.19 45.22 -16.08
C PRO A 131 38.45 43.92 -16.86
N SER A 132 39.70 43.66 -17.25
CA SER A 132 40.10 42.42 -17.95
C SER A 132 40.05 41.17 -17.04
N GLU A 133 40.44 41.30 -15.77
CA GLU A 133 40.38 40.19 -14.81
C GLU A 133 38.95 39.89 -14.36
N CYS A 134 38.13 40.93 -14.23
CA CYS A 134 36.71 40.79 -13.92
C CYS A 134 35.98 39.96 -14.99
N GLN A 135 36.25 40.22 -16.27
CA GLN A 135 35.67 39.48 -17.39
C GLN A 135 36.04 37.98 -17.35
N LYS A 136 37.31 37.64 -17.05
CA LYS A 136 37.76 36.25 -16.91
C LYS A 136 37.02 35.50 -15.80
N TYR A 137 36.82 36.13 -14.63
CA TYR A 137 36.09 35.51 -13.53
C TYR A 137 34.59 35.35 -13.83
N ILE A 138 34.00 36.27 -14.61
CA ILE A 138 32.61 36.14 -15.08
C ILE A 138 32.45 34.93 -16.00
N GLU A 139 33.36 34.74 -16.95
CA GLU A 139 33.35 33.59 -17.86
C GLU A 139 33.56 32.27 -17.12
N GLN A 140 34.52 32.23 -16.19
CA GLN A 140 34.73 31.07 -15.31
C GLN A 140 33.49 30.75 -14.48
N GLY A 141 32.84 31.77 -13.89
CA GLY A 141 31.61 31.59 -13.11
C GLY A 141 30.44 31.06 -13.94
N LYS A 142 30.33 31.50 -15.21
CA LYS A 142 29.32 30.97 -16.15
C LYS A 142 29.58 29.51 -16.49
N ASN A 143 30.80 29.16 -16.85
CA ASN A 143 31.17 27.77 -17.17
C ASN A 143 30.93 26.85 -15.95
N LEU A 144 31.37 27.27 -14.76
CA LEU A 144 31.11 26.52 -13.52
C LEU A 144 29.62 26.35 -13.26
N LYS A 145 28.78 27.35 -13.55
CA LYS A 145 27.33 27.25 -13.37
C LYS A 145 26.72 26.22 -14.33
N GLU A 146 27.15 26.20 -15.59
CA GLU A 146 26.66 25.25 -16.59
C GLU A 146 27.05 23.81 -16.23
N VAL A 147 28.32 23.57 -15.89
CA VAL A 147 28.80 22.24 -15.46
C VAL A 147 28.09 21.77 -14.20
N LEU A 148 27.92 22.65 -13.22
CA LEU A 148 27.28 22.33 -11.95
C LEU A 148 25.80 21.99 -12.16
N ALA A 149 25.08 22.69 -13.05
CA ALA A 149 23.70 22.38 -13.38
C ALA A 149 23.54 20.96 -13.98
N THR A 150 24.45 20.55 -14.86
CA THR A 150 24.44 19.20 -15.44
C THR A 150 24.70 18.14 -14.37
N LEU A 151 25.73 18.32 -13.53
CA LEU A 151 26.07 17.35 -12.49
C LEU A 151 25.01 17.25 -11.38
N GLU A 152 24.30 18.34 -11.09
CA GLU A 152 23.18 18.32 -10.14
C GLU A 152 21.99 17.53 -10.68
N GLU A 153 21.70 17.60 -11.99
CA GLU A 153 20.67 16.76 -12.62
C GLU A 153 21.09 15.29 -12.61
N ASP A 154 22.35 14.98 -12.96
CA ASP A 154 22.90 13.62 -12.88
C ASP A 154 22.83 13.07 -11.45
N LEU A 155 23.07 13.92 -10.44
CA LEU A 155 23.00 13.53 -9.03
C LEU A 155 21.57 13.17 -8.64
N VAL A 156 20.57 13.93 -9.09
CA VAL A 156 19.15 13.60 -8.84
C VAL A 156 18.80 12.26 -9.50
N GLN A 157 19.14 12.07 -10.77
CA GLN A 157 18.85 10.84 -11.50
C GLN A 157 19.52 9.62 -10.86
N LEU A 158 20.77 9.75 -10.44
CA LEU A 158 21.52 8.67 -9.79
C LEU A 158 20.95 8.36 -8.40
N THR A 159 20.56 9.39 -7.64
CA THR A 159 19.89 9.22 -6.34
C THR A 159 18.58 8.47 -6.51
N ASP A 160 17.78 8.83 -7.50
CA ASP A 160 16.48 8.19 -7.72
C ASP A 160 16.63 6.73 -8.19
N LYS A 161 17.61 6.43 -9.05
CA LYS A 161 17.96 5.05 -9.43
C LYS A 161 18.43 4.22 -8.23
N LEU A 162 19.36 4.76 -7.43
CA LEU A 162 19.83 4.09 -6.22
C LEU A 162 18.68 3.80 -5.27
N GLN A 163 17.78 4.78 -5.09
CA GLN A 163 16.62 4.68 -4.23
C GLN A 163 15.63 3.60 -4.71
N GLN A 164 15.48 3.40 -6.02
CA GLN A 164 14.62 2.35 -6.58
C GLN A 164 15.20 0.95 -6.32
N GLU A 165 16.48 0.74 -6.65
CA GLU A 165 17.13 -0.55 -6.44
C GLU A 165 17.24 -0.91 -4.95
N ALA A 166 17.57 0.08 -4.10
CA ALA A 166 17.68 -0.16 -2.67
C ALA A 166 16.34 -0.45 -1.99
N GLN A 167 15.21 0.01 -2.54
CA GLN A 167 13.87 -0.34 -2.04
C GLN A 167 13.49 -1.80 -2.30
N CYS A 168 14.14 -2.46 -3.26
CA CYS A 168 13.94 -3.88 -3.52
C CYS A 168 14.61 -4.76 -2.46
N ILE A 169 15.58 -4.23 -1.71
CA ILE A 169 16.29 -4.97 -0.66
C ILE A 169 15.31 -5.32 0.47
N PRO A 170 15.13 -6.61 0.79
CA PRO A 170 14.26 -7.02 1.88
C PRO A 170 14.84 -6.62 3.25
N ASN A 171 13.96 -6.35 4.21
CA ASN A 171 14.35 -6.22 5.61
C ASN A 171 15.14 -7.44 6.11
N LEU A 172 16.04 -7.20 7.06
CA LEU A 172 16.79 -8.24 7.75
C LEU A 172 15.87 -9.20 8.48
N THR A 173 16.20 -10.48 8.37
CA THR A 173 15.46 -11.55 9.01
C THR A 173 15.96 -11.74 10.43
N HIS A 174 15.04 -11.97 11.38
CA HIS A 174 15.41 -12.30 12.75
C HIS A 174 16.15 -13.66 12.79
N PRO A 175 17.20 -13.82 13.63
CA PRO A 175 18.02 -15.03 13.65
C PRO A 175 17.24 -16.33 13.91
N ASP A 176 16.15 -16.26 14.68
CA ASP A 176 15.31 -17.42 15.01
C ASP A 176 14.35 -17.87 13.90
N VAL A 177 14.32 -17.19 12.76
CA VAL A 177 13.39 -17.53 11.66
C VAL A 177 13.92 -18.76 10.91
N PRO A 178 13.09 -19.80 10.71
CA PRO A 178 13.50 -20.97 9.95
C PRO A 178 13.80 -20.58 8.50
N ILE A 179 14.90 -21.08 7.96
CA ILE A 179 15.32 -20.84 6.58
C ILE A 179 14.60 -21.86 5.68
N GLY A 180 13.91 -21.38 4.66
CA GLY A 180 13.24 -22.23 3.67
C GLY A 180 11.90 -21.67 3.20
N GLY A 181 11.16 -22.50 2.47
CA GLY A 181 9.81 -22.19 2.01
C GLY A 181 8.75 -22.44 3.08
N GLU A 182 7.47 -22.47 2.64
CA GLU A 182 6.32 -22.73 3.53
C GLU A 182 6.46 -24.06 4.28
N ASP A 183 7.01 -25.08 3.62
CA ASP A 183 7.24 -26.42 4.20
C ASP A 183 8.19 -26.43 5.39
N CYS A 184 9.05 -25.41 5.52
CA CYS A 184 10.01 -25.28 6.62
C CYS A 184 9.44 -24.51 7.82
N SER A 185 8.14 -24.19 7.81
CA SER A 185 7.48 -23.44 8.89
C SER A 185 7.49 -24.23 10.20
N ALA A 186 8.03 -23.60 11.25
CA ALA A 186 8.10 -24.23 12.57
C ALA A 186 6.74 -24.14 13.31
N LEU A 187 6.21 -25.28 13.74
CA LEU A 187 5.01 -25.34 14.58
C LEU A 187 5.33 -24.82 15.99
N ARG A 188 4.89 -23.58 16.30
CA ARG A 188 5.14 -22.97 17.61
C ARG A 188 4.24 -23.51 18.72
N LYS A 189 2.95 -23.69 18.44
CA LYS A 189 1.95 -24.13 19.43
C LYS A 189 0.70 -24.66 18.72
N MET A 190 0.22 -25.82 19.15
CA MET A 190 -1.15 -26.29 18.84
C MET A 190 -2.06 -26.04 20.04
N VAL A 191 -3.29 -25.57 19.77
CA VAL A 191 -4.31 -25.30 20.78
C VAL A 191 -5.55 -26.12 20.45
N GLY A 192 -5.99 -26.95 21.38
CA GLY A 192 -7.07 -27.91 21.16
C GLY A 192 -6.64 -29.15 20.40
N SER A 193 -7.60 -29.99 20.03
CA SER A 193 -7.41 -31.18 19.19
C SER A 193 -8.36 -31.12 17.99
N PRO A 194 -7.96 -31.66 16.82
CA PRO A 194 -8.88 -31.84 15.70
C PRO A 194 -10.13 -32.61 16.15
N ARG A 195 -11.30 -32.15 15.74
CA ARG A 195 -12.57 -32.81 16.10
C ARG A 195 -12.73 -34.07 15.25
N GLU A 196 -13.08 -35.18 15.91
CA GLU A 196 -13.49 -36.40 15.24
C GLU A 196 -14.98 -36.32 14.86
N PHE A 197 -15.29 -36.71 13.63
CA PHE A 197 -16.66 -36.70 13.10
C PHE A 197 -17.08 -38.12 12.73
N SER A 198 -18.31 -38.49 13.07
CA SER A 198 -18.90 -39.79 12.76
C SER A 198 -19.62 -39.85 11.40
N PHE A 199 -19.48 -38.80 10.59
CA PHE A 199 -20.17 -38.61 9.30
C PHE A 199 -19.17 -38.15 8.22
N PRO A 200 -19.48 -38.34 6.93
CA PRO A 200 -18.62 -37.87 5.85
C PRO A 200 -18.48 -36.34 5.89
N LEU A 201 -17.24 -35.87 5.99
CA LEU A 201 -16.90 -34.45 6.01
C LEU A 201 -17.28 -33.81 4.68
N LYS A 202 -18.06 -32.72 4.76
CA LYS A 202 -18.35 -31.85 3.63
C LYS A 202 -17.46 -30.62 3.71
N ASP A 203 -17.00 -30.15 2.56
CA ASP A 203 -16.22 -28.91 2.49
C ASP A 203 -17.11 -27.69 2.80
N HIS A 204 -16.49 -26.58 3.24
CA HIS A 204 -17.18 -25.33 3.53
C HIS A 204 -17.98 -24.80 2.33
N LEU A 205 -17.50 -25.01 1.10
CA LEU A 205 -18.22 -24.66 -0.12
C LEU A 205 -19.49 -25.49 -0.33
N GLN A 206 -19.39 -26.81 -0.10
CA GLN A 206 -20.52 -27.73 -0.23
C GLN A 206 -21.59 -27.44 0.83
N LEU A 207 -21.17 -27.25 2.09
CA LEU A 207 -22.06 -26.85 3.18
C LEU A 207 -22.73 -25.51 2.87
N GLY A 208 -21.99 -24.55 2.34
CA GLY A 208 -22.52 -23.26 1.92
C GLY A 208 -23.59 -23.37 0.85
N LYS A 209 -23.39 -24.24 -0.16
CA LYS A 209 -24.34 -24.42 -1.26
C LYS A 209 -25.59 -25.18 -0.84
N GLU A 210 -25.45 -26.21 0.00
CA GLU A 210 -26.60 -26.98 0.52
C GLU A 210 -27.48 -26.15 1.48
N LEU A 211 -26.87 -25.21 2.21
CA LEU A 211 -27.55 -24.35 3.16
C LEU A 211 -28.00 -23.00 2.54
N ASP A 212 -27.84 -22.83 1.23
CA ASP A 212 -28.17 -21.61 0.47
C ASP A 212 -27.59 -20.33 1.10
N LEU A 213 -26.32 -20.45 1.50
CA LEU A 213 -25.59 -19.44 2.25
C LEU A 213 -24.82 -18.48 1.34
N PHE A 214 -24.30 -18.99 0.22
CA PHE A 214 -23.60 -18.20 -0.77
C PHE A 214 -23.98 -18.60 -2.20
N ASP A 215 -24.04 -17.61 -3.09
CA ASP A 215 -24.29 -17.80 -4.52
C ASP A 215 -23.08 -17.31 -5.34
N PHE A 216 -22.32 -18.26 -5.89
CA PHE A 216 -21.17 -17.98 -6.76
C PHE A 216 -21.59 -17.66 -8.20
N ASP A 217 -22.65 -18.31 -8.69
CA ASP A 217 -23.07 -18.21 -10.08
C ASP A 217 -23.61 -16.80 -10.34
N ALA A 218 -24.47 -16.31 -9.45
CA ALA A 218 -25.02 -14.96 -9.55
C ALA A 218 -24.01 -13.86 -9.16
N ALA A 219 -22.95 -14.20 -8.41
CA ALA A 219 -21.86 -13.27 -8.13
C ALA A 219 -20.93 -13.11 -9.34
N SER A 220 -20.60 -14.22 -10.00
CA SER A 220 -19.78 -14.25 -11.21
C SER A 220 -20.44 -13.47 -12.35
N GLU A 221 -21.75 -13.62 -12.53
CA GLU A 221 -22.51 -12.89 -13.55
C GLU A 221 -22.52 -11.37 -13.30
N ARG A 222 -22.67 -10.92 -12.05
CA ARG A 222 -22.88 -9.50 -11.73
C ARG A 222 -21.60 -8.72 -11.45
N VAL A 223 -20.59 -9.36 -10.89
CA VAL A 223 -19.37 -8.72 -10.39
C VAL A 223 -18.13 -9.23 -11.13
N GLY A 224 -18.09 -10.54 -11.43
CA GLY A 224 -16.98 -11.21 -12.11
C GLY A 224 -16.35 -12.35 -11.28
N CYS A 225 -15.23 -12.88 -11.77
CA CYS A 225 -14.53 -14.01 -11.14
C CYS A 225 -14.10 -13.69 -9.69
N LEU A 226 -14.13 -14.70 -8.81
CA LEU A 226 -13.83 -14.63 -7.36
C LEU A 226 -14.82 -13.80 -6.52
N ALA A 227 -15.95 -13.38 -7.08
CA ALA A 227 -17.00 -12.71 -6.33
C ALA A 227 -17.91 -13.71 -5.58
N LEU A 228 -18.47 -13.26 -4.45
CA LEU A 228 -19.34 -14.04 -3.58
C LEU A 228 -20.50 -13.19 -3.08
N LEU A 229 -21.74 -13.70 -3.21
CA LEU A 229 -22.92 -13.09 -2.62
C LEU A 229 -23.34 -13.88 -1.38
N SER A 230 -23.28 -13.24 -0.21
CA SER A 230 -23.67 -13.85 1.07
C SER A 230 -25.12 -13.52 1.47
N HIS A 231 -25.84 -14.55 1.92
CA HIS A 231 -27.20 -14.42 2.45
C HIS A 231 -27.22 -13.79 3.87
N LEU A 232 -28.40 -13.31 4.29
CA LEU A 232 -28.61 -12.55 5.53
C LEU A 232 -28.08 -13.24 6.79
N VAL A 233 -28.17 -14.58 6.85
CA VAL A 233 -27.73 -15.37 8.01
C VAL A 233 -26.22 -15.26 8.23
N ILE A 234 -25.42 -15.25 7.15
CA ILE A 234 -23.97 -15.06 7.27
C ILE A 234 -23.63 -13.65 7.70
N LYS A 235 -24.32 -12.65 7.15
CA LYS A 235 -24.13 -11.26 7.57
C LYS A 235 -24.40 -11.08 9.07
N GLN A 236 -25.38 -11.79 9.62
CA GLN A 236 -25.64 -11.80 11.07
C GLN A 236 -24.49 -12.46 11.86
N CYS A 237 -23.96 -13.59 11.40
CA CYS A 237 -22.81 -14.25 12.02
C CYS A 237 -21.53 -13.39 11.98
N GLU A 238 -21.23 -12.79 10.84
CA GLU A 238 -20.09 -11.87 10.66
C GLU A 238 -20.23 -10.66 11.58
N ASN A 239 -21.41 -10.03 11.61
CA ASN A 239 -21.71 -8.90 12.47
C ASN A 239 -21.65 -9.24 13.96
N ALA A 240 -21.93 -10.49 14.36
CA ALA A 240 -21.78 -10.94 15.74
C ALA A 240 -20.32 -11.23 16.11
N GLN A 241 -19.49 -11.70 15.16
CA GLN A 241 -18.08 -11.97 15.39
C GLN A 241 -17.22 -10.70 15.46
N LEU A 242 -17.55 -9.65 14.69
CA LEU A 242 -16.81 -8.39 14.67
C LEU A 242 -16.68 -7.72 16.06
N PRO A 243 -17.76 -7.49 16.85
CA PRO A 243 -17.65 -6.92 18.18
C PRO A 243 -16.93 -7.88 19.14
N ALA A 244 -17.22 -9.19 19.07
CA ALA A 244 -16.55 -10.18 19.90
C ALA A 244 -15.02 -10.24 19.68
N LYS A 245 -14.53 -9.93 18.46
CA LYS A 245 -13.09 -9.78 18.18
C LYS A 245 -12.52 -8.47 18.72
N LYS A 246 -13.27 -7.38 18.73
CA LYS A 246 -12.85 -6.08 19.28
C LYS A 246 -12.77 -6.10 20.81
N ASP A 247 -13.70 -6.78 21.46
CA ASP A 247 -13.83 -6.79 22.92
C ASP A 247 -12.84 -7.74 23.62
N LYS A 248 -12.35 -8.79 22.94
CA LYS A 248 -11.38 -9.76 23.50
C LYS A 248 -9.92 -9.28 23.51
N VAL A 249 -9.64 -8.10 22.96
CA VAL A 249 -8.30 -7.53 22.93
C VAL A 249 -8.16 -6.57 24.11
N HIS A 250 -7.67 -7.07 25.26
CA HIS A 250 -7.47 -6.29 26.50
C HIS A 250 -6.36 -5.20 26.42
N THR A 251 -5.93 -4.81 25.22
CA THR A 251 -4.97 -3.71 25.01
C THR A 251 -5.71 -2.48 24.53
N VAL A 252 -5.34 -1.31 25.08
CA VAL A 252 -5.84 0.00 24.63
C VAL A 252 -5.47 0.18 23.16
N LYS A 253 -6.41 -0.11 22.26
CA LYS A 253 -6.26 0.13 20.82
C LYS A 253 -7.13 1.31 20.42
N LEU A 254 -6.53 2.25 19.69
CA LEU A 254 -7.26 3.32 19.01
C LEU A 254 -7.95 2.71 17.78
N TYR A 255 -9.27 2.80 17.75
CA TYR A 255 -10.06 2.38 16.60
C TYR A 255 -10.14 3.53 15.61
N ALA A 256 -9.55 3.34 14.42
CA ALA A 256 -9.60 4.29 13.32
C ALA A 256 -10.29 3.66 12.10
N SER A 257 -11.22 4.40 11.49
CA SER A 257 -11.75 4.06 10.17
C SER A 257 -10.73 4.47 9.12
N ARG A 258 -10.23 3.52 8.32
CA ARG A 258 -9.25 3.81 7.26
C ARG A 258 -9.96 4.01 5.92
N ALA A 259 -9.40 4.87 5.07
CA ALA A 259 -9.88 5.05 3.70
C ALA A 259 -9.64 3.77 2.88
N SER A 260 -10.63 3.39 2.07
CA SER A 260 -10.54 2.23 1.17
C SER A 260 -9.78 2.53 -0.12
N ILE A 261 -9.73 3.80 -0.52
CA ILE A 261 -8.93 4.26 -1.66
C ILE A 261 -7.70 4.95 -1.10
N VAL A 262 -6.53 4.41 -1.40
CA VAL A 262 -5.24 4.90 -0.90
C VAL A 262 -4.35 5.24 -2.08
N HIS A 263 -3.63 6.35 -1.97
CA HIS A 263 -2.70 6.76 -3.02
C HIS A 263 -1.54 5.75 -3.13
N LEU A 264 -1.05 5.50 -4.35
CA LEU A 264 0.05 4.57 -4.62
C LEU A 264 1.31 4.87 -3.78
N PHE A 265 1.55 6.15 -3.48
CA PHE A 265 2.58 6.63 -2.56
C PHE A 265 2.55 5.94 -1.18
N VAL A 266 1.34 5.73 -0.62
CA VAL A 266 1.16 5.08 0.68
C VAL A 266 1.40 3.58 0.58
N LEU A 267 1.00 2.95 -0.53
CA LEU A 267 1.22 1.52 -0.78
C LEU A 267 2.71 1.20 -0.94
N ASN A 268 3.46 2.05 -1.69
CA ASN A 268 4.90 1.92 -1.82
C ASN A 268 5.61 2.02 -0.45
N GLY A 269 5.12 2.87 0.45
CA GLY A 269 5.66 3.03 1.81
C GLY A 269 5.46 1.84 2.74
N ILE A 270 4.45 0.99 2.48
CA ILE A 270 4.11 -0.18 3.30
C ILE A 270 4.77 -1.46 2.73
N MET A 271 5.47 -1.35 1.60
CA MET A 271 6.30 -2.42 1.03
C MET A 271 5.47 -3.65 0.63
N GLU A 272 4.36 -3.45 -0.09
CA GLU A 272 3.49 -4.52 -0.58
C GLU A 272 3.50 -4.69 -2.11
N LEU A 273 4.37 -3.98 -2.83
CA LEU A 273 4.33 -3.96 -4.30
C LEU A 273 5.54 -4.67 -4.91
N LYS A 274 5.43 -6.00 -5.00
CA LYS A 274 5.89 -6.70 -6.22
C LYS A 274 4.85 -6.41 -7.31
N LEU A 275 4.79 -5.17 -7.80
CA LEU A 275 4.09 -4.89 -9.05
C LEU A 275 5.00 -5.35 -10.20
N SER A 276 5.05 -6.67 -10.43
CA SER A 276 5.25 -7.15 -11.80
C SER A 276 4.06 -6.63 -12.59
N SER A 277 4.24 -5.48 -13.23
CA SER A 277 3.23 -4.83 -14.07
C SER A 277 2.97 -5.63 -15.35
N CYS A 278 3.63 -6.79 -15.53
CA CYS A 278 3.58 -7.61 -16.73
C CYS A 278 2.73 -8.89 -16.56
N ASP A 279 2.52 -9.40 -15.35
CA ASP A 279 1.82 -10.70 -15.18
C ASP A 279 0.29 -10.57 -15.02
N PHE A 280 -0.21 -9.37 -14.71
CA PHE A 280 -1.66 -9.15 -14.51
C PHE A 280 -2.46 -9.20 -15.82
N LEU A 281 -1.83 -9.00 -16.98
CA LEU A 281 -2.49 -9.04 -18.29
C LEU A 281 -2.33 -10.39 -19.02
N ALA A 282 -1.42 -11.26 -18.60
CA ALA A 282 -1.19 -12.55 -19.26
C ALA A 282 -2.16 -13.66 -18.80
N GLY A 283 -2.79 -13.52 -17.63
CA GLY A 283 -3.68 -14.54 -17.05
C GLY A 283 -5.12 -14.57 -17.57
N PHE A 284 -5.57 -13.53 -18.30
CA PHE A 284 -6.93 -13.46 -18.86
C PHE A 284 -7.07 -14.02 -20.28
N GLY A 285 -5.97 -14.51 -20.88
CA GLY A 285 -5.92 -14.91 -22.29
C GLY A 285 -6.46 -16.30 -22.63
N ASN A 286 -6.66 -17.19 -21.66
CA ASN A 286 -7.07 -18.59 -21.92
C ASN A 286 -8.19 -19.03 -20.96
N CYS A 287 -9.38 -18.48 -21.17
CA CYS A 287 -10.64 -19.10 -20.74
C CYS A 287 -11.67 -18.86 -21.86
N LEU A 288 -11.58 -19.70 -22.89
CA LEU A 288 -12.65 -20.04 -23.84
C LEU A 288 -12.80 -21.56 -23.84
#